data_AF-A0AAW4GC76-F1
#
_entry.id   AF-A0AAW4GC76-F1
#
_cell.length_a   1.000
_cell.length_b   1.000
_cell.length_c   1.000
_cell.angle_alpha   90.00
_cell.angle_beta   90.00
_cell.angle_gamma   90.00
#
_symmetry.space_group_name_H-M   'P 1'
#
loop_
_entity.id
_entity.type
_entity.pdbx_description
1 polymer ?
#
loop_
_entity_poly.entity_id
_entity_poly.type
_entity_poly.pdbx_seq_one_letter_code
_entity_poly.pdbx_strand_id
1 'polypeptide(L)' 'MAVDIDEPALLRALGEAITTRREELGLSQRALGLEAGVERNMLRGVEDGSRRATVITLARIAGALKVPISQLLQQIGR' A
#
# COMPACT_ATOMS: atom_id res chain seq x y z
N MET A 1 -15.43 -16.63 18.53
CA MET A 1 -15.68 -15.21 18.16
C MET A 1 -14.86 -14.91 16.94
N ALA A 2 -15.49 -14.55 15.82
CA ALA A 2 -14.77 -13.88 14.76
C ALA A 2 -14.36 -12.51 15.31
N VAL A 3 -13.11 -12.10 15.08
CA VAL A 3 -12.73 -10.71 15.31
C VAL A 3 -13.43 -9.91 14.22
N ASP A 4 -14.30 -8.99 14.59
CA ASP A 4 -14.93 -8.06 13.65
C ASP A 4 -13.87 -7.05 13.19
N ILE A 5 -13.26 -7.34 12.04
CA ILE A 5 -12.31 -6.43 11.39
C ILE A 5 -13.09 -5.60 10.38
N ASP A 6 -13.04 -4.27 10.52
CA ASP A 6 -13.46 -3.34 9.45
C ASP A 6 -12.42 -3.39 8.32
N GLU A 7 -12.57 -4.41 7.48
CA GLU A 7 -11.65 -4.67 6.38
C GLU A 7 -11.59 -3.50 5.38
N PRO A 8 -12.72 -2.87 4.95
CA PRO A 8 -12.66 -1.68 4.11
C PRO A 8 -11.86 -0.54 4.72
N ALA A 9 -12.04 -0.24 6.01
CA ALA A 9 -11.26 0.80 6.69
C ALA A 9 -9.76 0.44 6.72
N LEU A 10 -9.44 -0.83 6.99
CA LEU A 10 -8.06 -1.33 7.02
C LEU A 10 -7.35 -1.16 5.67
N LEU A 11 -8.03 -1.52 4.57
CA LEU A 11 -7.47 -1.42 3.22
C LEU A 11 -7.30 0.04 2.78
N ARG A 12 -8.22 0.92 3.15
CA ARG A 12 -8.09 2.37 2.87
C ARG A 12 -6.91 2.98 3.62
N ALA A 13 -6.76 2.68 4.90
CA ALA A 13 -5.64 3.17 5.71
C ALA A 13 -4.28 2.71 5.13
N LEU A 14 -4.19 1.46 4.67
CA LEU A 14 -2.99 0.97 3.96
C LEU A 14 -2.73 1.75 2.67
N GLY A 15 -3.78 1.95 1.87
CA GLY A 15 -3.71 2.66 0.60
C GLY A 15 -3.28 4.12 0.75
N GLU A 16 -3.78 4.79 1.77
CA GLU A 16 -3.38 6.15 2.16
C GLU A 16 -1.90 6.21 2.56
N ALA A 17 -1.43 5.30 3.41
CA ALA A 17 -0.02 5.25 3.82
C ALA A 17 0.94 5.08 2.62
N ILE A 18 0.57 4.23 1.67
CA ILE A 18 1.30 4.03 0.41
C ILE A 18 1.26 5.30 -0.44
N THR A 19 0.09 5.90 -0.60
CA THR A 19 -0.13 7.11 -1.41
C THR A 19 0.68 8.28 -0.88
N THR A 20 0.58 8.57 0.42
CA THR A 20 1.32 9.64 1.08
C THR A 20 2.82 9.47 0.87
N ARG A 21 3.35 8.26 1.12
CA ARG A 21 4.78 8.01 0.96
C ARG A 21 5.23 8.09 -0.50
N ARG A 22 4.40 7.63 -1.44
CA ARG A 22 4.66 7.76 -2.88
C ARG A 22 4.78 9.22 -3.30
N GLU A 23 3.88 10.07 -2.82
CA GLU A 23 3.83 11.49 -3.15
C GLU A 23 4.97 12.29 -2.51
N GLU A 24 5.38 11.95 -1.28
CA GLU A 24 6.60 12.49 -0.65
C GLU A 24 7.86 12.24 -1.48
N LEU A 25 7.90 11.12 -2.21
CA LEU A 25 9.00 10.78 -3.12
C LEU A 25 8.83 11.36 -4.54
N GLY A 26 7.75 12.09 -4.80
CA GLY A 26 7.46 12.67 -6.12
C GLY A 26 7.15 11.61 -7.19
N LEU A 27 6.75 10.40 -6.79
CA LEU A 27 6.54 9.29 -7.72
C LEU A 27 5.10 9.27 -8.26
N SER A 28 4.95 9.04 -9.56
CA SER A 28 3.65 8.63 -10.12
C SER A 28 3.34 7.17 -9.78
N GLN A 29 2.06 6.77 -9.83
CA GLN A 29 1.67 5.35 -9.71
C GLN A 29 2.39 4.47 -10.73
N ARG A 30 2.59 4.96 -11.97
CA ARG A 30 3.30 4.21 -13.00
C ARG A 30 4.77 4.01 -12.62
N ALA A 31 5.42 5.04 -12.08
CA ALA A 31 6.81 4.97 -11.65
C ALA A 31 6.98 3.99 -10.48
N LEU A 32 6.12 4.09 -9.44
CA LEU A 32 6.16 3.16 -8.32
C LEU A 32 5.87 1.72 -8.75
N GLY A 33 4.86 1.51 -9.59
CA GLY A 33 4.54 0.17 -10.10
C GLY A 33 5.69 -0.46 -10.86
N LEU A 34 6.39 0.31 -11.70
CA LEU A 34 7.58 -0.15 -12.40
C LEU A 34 8.69 -0.56 -11.43
N GLU A 35 9.03 0.31 -10.48
CA GLU A 35 10.09 0.06 -9.49
C GLU A 35 9.77 -1.14 -8.60
N ALA A 36 8.51 -1.28 -8.18
CA ALA A 36 8.05 -2.39 -7.35
C ALA A 36 7.85 -3.71 -8.13
N GLY A 37 7.89 -3.69 -9.47
CA GLY A 37 7.47 -4.84 -10.27
C GLY A 37 6.01 -5.23 -10.02
N VAL A 38 5.14 -4.24 -9.88
CA VAL A 38 3.69 -4.36 -9.63
C VAL A 38 2.93 -3.64 -10.74
N GLU A 39 1.95 -4.30 -11.33
CA GLU A 39 1.13 -3.70 -12.37
C GLU A 39 0.44 -2.42 -11.86
N ARG A 40 0.43 -1.35 -12.66
CA ARG A 40 -0.16 -0.05 -12.28
C ARG A 40 -1.59 -0.17 -11.77
N ASN A 41 -2.41 -1.03 -12.38
CA ASN A 41 -3.81 -1.24 -11.98
C ASN A 41 -3.91 -1.95 -10.62
N MET A 42 -3.01 -2.89 -10.33
CA MET A 42 -2.89 -3.49 -9.01
C MET A 42 -2.49 -2.44 -7.97
N LEU A 43 -1.46 -1.63 -8.26
CA LEU A 43 -1.03 -0.57 -7.36
C LEU A 43 -2.16 0.45 -7.10
N ARG A 44 -2.84 0.92 -8.14
CA ARG A 44 -4.00 1.82 -8.00
C ARG A 44 -5.08 1.20 -7.10
N GLY A 45 -5.38 -0.09 -7.31
CA GLY A 45 -6.35 -0.82 -6.49
C GLY A 45 -5.94 -0.99 -5.03
N VAL A 46 -4.63 -1.05 -4.76
CA VAL A 46 -4.12 -1.07 -3.39
C VAL A 46 -4.20 0.33 -2.76
N GLU A 47 -3.81 1.37 -3.50
CA GLU A 47 -3.87 2.77 -3.05
C GLU A 47 -5.30 3.26 -2.77
N ASP A 48 -6.29 2.79 -3.55
CA ASP A 48 -7.71 3.13 -3.34
C ASP A 48 -8.45 2.18 -2.37
N GLY A 49 -7.76 1.15 -1.86
CA GLY A 49 -8.33 0.14 -0.96
C GLY A 49 -9.29 -0.86 -1.61
N SER A 50 -9.44 -0.87 -2.93
CA SER A 50 -10.32 -1.83 -3.65
C SER A 50 -9.69 -3.20 -3.88
N ARG A 51 -8.36 -3.34 -3.69
CA ARG A 51 -7.62 -4.59 -3.85
C ARG A 51 -6.75 -4.91 -2.64
N ARG A 52 -6.77 -6.18 -2.24
CA ARG A 52 -5.90 -6.71 -1.19
C ARG A 52 -4.49 -6.93 -1.74
N ALA A 53 -3.50 -6.31 -1.11
CA ALA A 53 -2.10 -6.65 -1.35
C ALA A 53 -1.72 -7.93 -0.59
N THR A 54 -1.03 -8.85 -1.25
CA THR A 54 -0.33 -9.92 -0.53
C THR A 54 0.86 -9.32 0.22
N VAL A 55 1.39 -10.03 1.22
CA VAL A 55 2.61 -9.60 1.93
C VAL A 55 3.78 -9.39 0.97
N ILE A 56 3.90 -10.21 -0.09
CA ILE A 56 4.94 -10.07 -1.11
C ILE A 56 4.76 -8.80 -1.94
N THR A 57 3.53 -8.52 -2.39
CA THR A 57 3.23 -7.26 -3.10
C THR A 57 3.52 -6.06 -2.22
N LEU A 58 3.13 -6.10 -0.95
CA LEU A 58 3.37 -5.03 -0.01
C LEU A 58 4.87 -4.83 0.28
N ALA A 59 5.64 -5.90 0.42
CA ALA A 59 7.09 -5.84 0.60
C ALA A 59 7.80 -5.20 -0.61
N ARG A 60 7.36 -5.53 -1.84
CA ARG A 60 7.87 -4.90 -3.07
C ARG A 60 7.57 -3.40 -3.11
N ILE A 61 6.33 -3.02 -2.79
CA ILE A 61 5.93 -1.61 -2.71
C ILE A 61 6.76 -0.86 -1.66
N ALA A 62 6.90 -1.43 -0.45
CA ALA A 62 7.70 -0.84 0.62
C ALA A 62 9.18 -0.65 0.21
N GLY A 63 9.76 -1.65 -0.45
CA GLY A 63 11.13 -1.57 -1.00
C GLY A 63 11.28 -0.43 -1.99
N ALA A 64 10.36 -0.31 -2.95
CA ALA A 64 10.35 0.79 -3.92
C ALA A 64 10.10 2.17 -3.27
N LEU A 65 9.35 2.22 -2.18
CA LEU A 65 9.12 3.41 -1.35
C LEU A 65 10.26 3.72 -0.36
N LYS A 66 11.33 2.91 -0.35
CA LYS A 66 12.51 3.09 0.50
C LYS A 66 12.16 3.14 2.00
N VAL A 67 11.20 2.32 2.43
CA VAL A 67 10.75 2.22 3.81
C VAL A 67 10.60 0.74 4.22
N PRO A 68 10.76 0.40 5.50
CA PRO A 68 10.40 -0.93 5.97
C PRO A 68 8.89 -1.14 5.88
N ILE A 69 8.45 -2.38 5.67
CA ILE A 69 7.02 -2.73 5.60
C ILE A 69 6.25 -2.30 6.85
N SER A 70 6.90 -2.33 8.01
CA SER A 70 6.33 -1.93 9.30
C SER A 70 5.88 -0.47 9.31
N GLN A 71 6.55 0.43 8.58
CA GLN A 71 6.16 1.84 8.53
C GLN A 71 4.82 2.03 7.81
N LEU A 72 4.53 1.22 6.78
CA LEU A 72 3.23 1.23 6.11
C LEU A 72 2.13 0.67 7.02
N LEU A 73 2.46 -0.35 7.82
CA LEU A 73 1.51 -0.98 8.74
C LEU A 73 1.21 -0.15 9.99
N GLN A 74 2.14 0.70 10.45
CA GLN A 74 1.95 1.57 11.62
C GLN A 74 0.83 2.60 11.44
N GLN A 75 0.45 2.91 10.20
CA GLN A 75 -0.64 3.84 9.91
C GLN A 75 -2.01 3.15 9.85
N ILE A 76 -2.04 1.82 9.95
CA ILE A 76 -3.24 1.00 9.87
C ILE A 76 -3.72 0.65 11.28
N GLY A 77 -5.00 0.86 11.58
CA GLY A 77 -5.60 0.46 12.87
C GLY A 77 -5.51 1.52 13.98
N ARG A 78 -5.42 2.80 13.62
CA ARG A 78 -5.82 3.90 14.50
C ARG A 78 -7.33 4.08 14.50
#